data_AF-A0A0F9R5F4-F1
#
_entry.id   AF-A0A0F9R5F4-F1
#
_cell.length_a   1.000
_cell.length_b   1.000
_cell.length_c   1.000
_cell.angle_alpha   90.00
_cell.angle_beta   90.00
_cell.angle_gamma   90.00
#
_symmetry.space_group_name_H-M   'P 1'
#
loop_
_entity.id
_entity.type
_entity.pdbx_description
1 polymer ?
#
loop_
_entity_poly.entity_id
_entity_poly.type
_entity_poly.pdbx_seq_one_letter_code
_entity_poly.pdbx_strand_id
1 'polypeptide(L)'
;MEYLGLWITGTTSATAAATAKTLTDSVKLVSYANDYFNTRWALLTTGTNSAKVNKISDFNQSTGVASLLTAFSAAIAASVTYEFLPYHPTDMIRWAINKALQEVYDKTYRSILNEALITGNALPNGGFEDWASSSVPDHWVLSVATAAKDTGVKKYGRAAVAITGGASAGYLGSEYGTGAATIWENLIDLAGNSLDFEVWIKTNTASHARLQIVDSDGTTSSSYHTGGDLWELLKVTRSVAVDVTSLAFRITADVNTKVTYADHARVLNSRVTEYVLPAEFTLGDVKNVYIQNGAAPLTGNERPCDDSGWVYEPTLWVKPKVRYDDRLGVWLMSFSKRPSDGYKMRLEGREPQTKLTTDSDTVALTETHLNLLYPYAAYVLFEALGRINEAQQHLAKYKALASRVAMPAIPCSAIFPWGRW
;
A
#
# COMPACT_ATOMS: atom_id res chain seq x y z
N MET A 1 7.15 38.71 17.71
CA MET A 1 7.01 37.26 18.00
C MET A 1 6.47 37.03 19.40
N GLU A 2 7.04 37.61 20.47
CA GLU A 2 6.39 37.72 21.80
C GLU A 2 5.01 38.43 21.72
N TYR A 3 4.89 39.43 20.84
CA TYR A 3 3.67 40.18 20.55
C TYR A 3 2.48 39.39 19.95
N LEU A 4 2.64 38.11 19.59
CA LEU A 4 1.54 37.26 19.12
C LEU A 4 1.06 36.26 20.20
N GLY A 5 1.70 36.21 21.37
CA GLY A 5 1.25 35.41 22.53
C GLY A 5 1.37 33.87 22.39
N LEU A 6 1.91 33.38 21.27
CA LEU A 6 1.91 31.96 20.91
C LEU A 6 2.96 31.11 21.62
N TRP A 7 4.11 31.69 21.94
CA TRP A 7 5.10 31.09 22.82
C TRP A 7 5.77 32.16 23.66
N ILE A 8 6.26 31.73 24.82
CA ILE A 8 6.91 32.63 25.78
C ILE A 8 8.35 32.20 25.90
N THR A 9 9.26 33.09 25.52
CA THR A 9 10.69 32.87 25.69
C THR A 9 11.13 33.46 27.02
N GLY A 10 12.17 32.93 27.63
CA GLY A 10 12.72 33.54 28.83
C GLY A 10 14.12 33.02 29.14
N THR A 11 14.63 33.43 30.30
CA THR A 11 15.97 33.08 30.75
C THR A 11 15.90 32.72 32.22
N THR A 12 16.33 31.51 32.57
CA THR A 12 16.26 31.04 33.96
C THR A 12 17.08 31.94 34.90
N SER A 13 16.50 32.34 36.03
CA SER A 13 17.15 33.22 37.00
C SER A 13 17.92 32.47 38.10
N ALA A 14 17.72 31.15 38.23
CA ALA A 14 18.36 30.34 39.26
C ALA A 14 18.74 28.95 38.75
N THR A 15 19.78 28.37 39.38
CA THR A 15 20.21 27.00 39.12
C THR A 15 19.27 26.01 39.82
N ALA A 16 18.69 25.08 39.08
CA ALA A 16 17.99 23.93 39.60
C ALA A 16 18.89 22.69 39.58
N ALA A 17 18.92 21.93 40.67
CA ALA A 17 19.66 20.67 40.76
C ALA A 17 19.23 19.68 39.67
N ALA A 18 20.09 18.71 39.31
CA ALA A 18 19.78 17.74 38.26
C ALA A 18 18.54 16.87 38.55
N THR A 19 18.22 16.66 39.82
CA THR A 19 17.02 15.93 40.26
C THR A 19 15.81 16.83 40.46
N ALA A 20 15.98 18.16 40.40
CA ALA A 20 14.88 19.08 40.57
C ALA A 20 13.99 19.09 39.34
N LYS A 21 12.68 19.13 39.60
CA LYS A 21 11.63 19.22 38.60
C LYS A 21 11.18 20.67 38.42
N THR A 22 12.12 21.62 38.42
CA THR A 22 11.77 23.05 38.46
C THR A 22 12.59 23.83 37.47
N LEU A 23 11.93 24.75 36.77
CA LEU A 23 12.55 25.82 35.99
C LEU A 23 12.13 27.15 36.62
N THR A 24 13.12 27.95 37.02
CA THR A 24 12.88 29.21 37.73
C THR A 24 13.29 30.40 36.86
N ASP A 25 12.35 31.30 36.64
CA ASP A 25 12.58 32.63 36.05
C ASP A 25 11.72 33.65 36.80
N SER A 26 12.32 34.17 37.87
CA SER A 26 11.72 35.10 38.81
C SER A 26 11.56 36.52 38.25
N VAL A 27 12.00 36.79 37.02
CA VAL A 27 11.89 38.10 36.38
C VAL A 27 10.74 38.11 35.39
N LYS A 28 10.70 37.14 34.49
CA LYS A 28 9.72 37.11 33.42
C LYS A 28 8.45 36.37 33.80
N LEU A 29 8.57 35.21 34.46
CA LEU A 29 7.39 34.37 34.71
C LEU A 29 6.44 34.96 35.75
N VAL A 30 6.95 35.77 36.70
CA VAL A 30 6.13 36.44 37.72
C VAL A 30 5.07 37.40 37.14
N SER A 31 5.19 37.77 35.86
CA SER A 31 4.23 38.63 35.16
C SER A 31 2.95 37.89 34.69
N TYR A 32 2.90 36.57 34.80
CA TYR A 32 1.76 35.74 34.40
C TYR A 32 0.92 35.30 35.60
N ALA A 33 -0.36 35.02 35.40
CA ALA A 33 -1.22 34.50 36.46
C ALA A 33 -0.79 33.09 36.91
N ASN A 34 -1.15 32.71 38.13
CA ASN A 34 -0.97 31.33 38.61
C ASN A 34 -1.58 30.32 37.62
N ASP A 35 -0.95 29.15 37.47
CA ASP A 35 -1.41 28.07 36.58
C ASP A 35 -1.45 28.39 35.06
N TYR A 36 -1.10 29.60 34.63
CA TYR A 36 -1.17 30.02 33.23
C TYR A 36 -0.40 29.12 32.25
N PHE A 37 0.67 28.49 32.73
CA PHE A 37 1.55 27.62 31.95
C PHE A 37 1.27 26.12 32.12
N ASN A 38 0.27 25.74 32.91
CA ASN A 38 -0.03 24.34 33.13
C ASN A 38 -0.35 23.67 31.79
N THR A 39 0.11 22.44 31.62
CA THR A 39 -0.01 21.62 30.40
C THR A 39 0.84 22.04 29.20
N ARG A 40 1.53 23.19 29.26
CA ARG A 40 2.49 23.59 28.22
C ARG A 40 3.78 22.78 28.30
N TRP A 41 4.63 22.93 27.30
CA TRP A 41 5.92 22.26 27.15
C TRP A 41 7.06 23.27 27.24
N ALA A 42 8.04 22.99 28.09
CA ALA A 42 9.28 23.75 28.19
C ALA A 42 10.35 23.13 27.29
N LEU A 43 10.85 23.88 26.32
CA LEU A 43 12.01 23.58 25.50
C LEU A 43 13.20 24.42 25.98
N LEU A 44 14.31 23.78 26.32
CA LEU A 44 15.55 24.50 26.62
C LEU A 44 16.33 24.75 25.34
N THR A 45 16.65 26.01 25.04
CA THR A 45 17.31 26.41 23.79
C THR A 45 18.83 26.56 23.95
N THR A 46 19.34 26.60 25.18
CA THR A 46 20.77 26.66 25.49
C THR A 46 21.12 25.79 26.72
N GLY A 47 22.41 25.73 27.07
CA GLY A 47 22.91 24.97 28.23
C GLY A 47 23.06 23.47 27.99
N THR A 48 23.38 22.73 29.05
CA THR A 48 23.66 21.28 28.98
C THR A 48 22.47 20.45 28.52
N ASN A 49 21.25 20.91 28.77
CA ASN A 49 20.01 20.26 28.34
C ASN A 49 19.42 20.91 27.07
N SER A 50 20.24 21.55 26.23
CA SER A 50 19.76 22.16 24.98
C SER A 50 19.02 21.14 24.09
N ALA A 51 17.95 21.60 23.45
CA ALA A 51 17.01 20.82 22.64
C ALA A 51 16.21 19.75 23.41
N LYS A 52 16.25 19.75 24.75
CA LYS A 52 15.42 18.86 25.57
C LYS A 52 14.08 19.54 25.89
N VAL A 53 13.04 18.72 25.89
CA VAL A 53 11.64 19.13 26.10
C VAL A 53 11.08 18.44 27.33
N ASN A 54 10.27 19.15 28.11
CA ASN A 54 9.53 18.57 29.22
C ASN A 54 8.16 19.25 29.40
N LYS A 55 7.20 18.55 30.00
CA LYS A 55 5.85 19.10 30.23
C LYS A 55 5.82 19.86 31.56
N ILE A 56 5.15 21.01 31.58
CA ILE A 56 4.90 21.79 32.78
C ILE A 56 3.67 21.20 33.47
N SER A 57 3.86 20.71 34.69
CA SER A 57 2.81 20.13 35.52
C SER A 57 2.09 21.16 36.39
N ASP A 58 2.80 22.21 36.80
CA ASP A 58 2.29 23.26 37.68
C ASP A 58 3.10 24.56 37.50
N PHE A 59 2.51 25.71 37.82
CA PHE A 59 3.16 27.01 37.72
C PHE A 59 2.77 27.93 38.88
N ASN A 60 3.77 28.30 39.69
CA ASN A 60 3.62 29.25 40.78
C ASN A 60 4.11 30.64 40.37
N GLN A 61 3.17 31.58 40.22
CA GLN A 61 3.48 32.96 39.87
C GLN A 61 4.43 33.61 40.89
N SER A 62 4.14 33.50 42.19
CA SER A 62 4.80 34.29 43.24
C SER A 62 6.32 34.07 43.28
N THR A 63 6.78 32.90 42.84
CA THR A 63 8.20 32.53 42.78
C THR A 63 8.75 32.50 41.36
N GLY A 64 7.90 32.62 40.33
CA GLY A 64 8.28 32.43 38.93
C GLY A 64 8.81 31.02 38.64
N VAL A 65 8.24 30.00 39.31
CA VAL A 65 8.70 28.60 39.20
C VAL A 65 7.69 27.79 38.40
N ALA A 66 8.16 27.21 37.30
CA ALA A 66 7.44 26.19 36.55
C ALA A 66 7.90 24.81 37.00
N SER A 67 6.97 24.01 37.53
CA SER A 67 7.20 22.62 37.88
C SER A 67 7.09 21.75 36.63
N LEU A 68 8.05 20.86 36.44
CA LEU A 68 8.15 19.95 35.32
C LEU A 68 7.62 18.57 35.72
N LEU A 69 7.08 17.82 34.76
CA LEU A 69 6.59 16.47 35.00
C LEU A 69 7.71 15.51 35.44
N THR A 70 8.86 15.63 34.78
CA THR A 70 10.10 14.91 35.12
C THR A 70 11.28 15.88 35.26
N ALA A 71 12.39 15.43 35.85
CA ALA A 71 13.62 16.21 35.85
C ALA A 71 14.34 16.03 34.49
N PHE A 72 15.14 17.02 34.09
CA PHE A 72 16.08 16.83 32.97
C PHE A 72 17.26 15.96 33.39
N SER A 73 18.05 15.47 32.42
CA SER A 73 19.21 14.60 32.67
C SER A 73 20.37 15.29 33.40
N ALA A 74 20.38 16.63 33.42
CA ALA A 74 21.38 17.44 34.09
C ALA A 74 20.73 18.65 34.77
N ALA A 75 21.48 19.33 35.64
CA ALA A 75 21.05 20.58 36.27
C ALA A 75 20.68 21.64 35.22
N ILE A 76 19.66 22.43 35.51
CA ILE A 76 19.33 23.63 34.71
C ILE A 76 20.09 24.78 35.37
N ALA A 77 21.17 25.26 34.75
CA ALA A 77 21.93 26.40 35.26
C ALA A 77 21.13 27.71 35.15
N ALA A 78 21.50 28.73 35.94
CA ALA A 78 21.06 30.10 35.67
C ALA A 78 21.51 30.56 34.26
N SER A 79 20.81 31.55 33.71
CA SER A 79 21.04 32.09 32.37
C SER A 79 20.79 31.12 31.19
N VAL A 80 20.12 29.99 31.42
CA VAL A 80 19.65 29.12 30.33
C VAL A 80 18.41 29.72 29.69
N THR A 81 18.44 29.87 28.37
CA THR A 81 17.28 30.33 27.59
C THR A 81 16.29 29.18 27.35
N TYR A 82 15.00 29.49 27.38
CA TYR A 82 13.93 28.53 27.18
C TYR A 82 12.76 29.10 26.36
N GLU A 83 11.92 28.20 25.86
CA GLU A 83 10.65 28.50 25.19
C GLU A 83 9.53 27.65 25.81
N PHE A 84 8.40 28.28 26.14
CA PHE A 84 7.17 27.62 26.55
C PHE A 84 6.21 27.51 25.37
N LEU A 85 5.88 26.28 25.00
CA LEU A 85 5.12 25.91 23.81
C LEU A 85 3.79 25.27 24.21
N PRO A 86 2.69 25.55 23.52
CA PRO A 86 1.40 24.91 23.80
C PRO A 86 1.39 23.40 23.48
N TYR A 87 2.28 22.94 22.60
CA TYR A 87 2.35 21.55 22.14
C TYR A 87 3.79 21.03 22.14
N HIS A 88 3.94 19.71 22.14
CA HIS A 88 5.25 19.09 22.02
C HIS A 88 5.85 19.38 20.62
N PRO A 89 7.10 19.86 20.50
CA PRO A 89 7.69 20.27 19.22
C PRO A 89 7.69 19.16 18.18
N THR A 90 8.05 17.94 18.58
CA THR A 90 8.10 16.79 17.67
C THR A 90 6.72 16.41 17.16
N ASP A 91 5.67 16.56 17.98
CA ASP A 91 4.32 16.18 17.59
C ASP A 91 3.72 17.20 16.62
N MET A 92 3.99 18.50 16.82
CA MET A 92 3.61 19.53 15.85
C MET A 92 4.30 19.34 14.50
N ILE A 93 5.60 19.02 14.49
CA ILE A 93 6.34 18.77 13.25
C ILE A 93 5.75 17.54 12.54
N ARG A 94 5.51 16.44 13.25
CA ARG A 94 4.87 15.23 12.69
C ARG A 94 3.49 15.52 12.14
N TRP A 95 2.67 16.27 12.87
CA TRP A 95 1.34 16.69 12.41
C TRP A 95 1.44 17.53 11.14
N ALA A 96 2.32 18.54 11.10
CA ALA A 96 2.49 19.42 9.95
C ALA A 96 2.98 18.67 8.71
N ILE A 97 3.91 17.72 8.86
CA ILE A 97 4.36 16.89 7.73
C ILE A 97 3.24 15.97 7.24
N ASN A 98 2.53 15.28 8.14
CA ASN A 98 1.42 14.40 7.75
C ASN A 98 0.27 15.16 7.09
N LYS A 99 -0.04 16.36 7.58
CA LYS A 99 -1.03 17.26 6.99
C LYS A 99 -0.57 17.75 5.61
N ALA A 100 0.69 18.13 5.48
CA ALA A 100 1.28 18.50 4.20
C ALA A 100 1.22 17.36 3.18
N LEU A 101 1.60 16.14 3.57
CA LEU A 101 1.52 14.94 2.72
C LEU A 101 0.11 14.71 2.16
N GLN A 102 -0.94 14.99 2.95
CA GLN A 102 -2.32 14.87 2.49
C GLN A 102 -2.70 15.97 1.50
N GLU A 103 -2.28 17.21 1.75
CA GLU A 103 -2.70 18.37 0.95
C GLU A 103 -1.88 18.53 -0.34
N VAL A 104 -0.63 18.04 -0.37
CA VAL A 104 0.21 18.03 -1.59
C VAL A 104 0.12 16.73 -2.37
N TYR A 105 -0.77 15.80 -1.96
CA TYR A 105 -0.95 14.48 -2.57
C TYR A 105 -1.17 14.53 -4.09
N ASP A 106 -1.86 15.56 -4.58
CA ASP A 106 -2.10 15.77 -6.01
C ASP A 106 -0.80 15.86 -6.84
N LYS A 107 0.30 16.28 -6.20
CA LYS A 107 1.62 16.51 -6.78
C LYS A 107 2.72 15.61 -6.23
N THR A 108 2.52 15.03 -5.05
CA THR A 108 3.46 14.09 -4.42
C THR A 108 2.72 12.78 -4.13
N TYR A 109 2.51 12.01 -5.18
CA TYR A 109 1.98 10.65 -5.09
C TYR A 109 3.05 9.64 -5.49
N ARG A 110 2.91 8.40 -5.00
CA ARG A 110 3.66 7.29 -5.59
C ARG A 110 2.84 6.79 -6.77
N SER A 111 3.47 6.75 -7.95
CA SER A 111 2.82 6.17 -9.13
C SER A 111 2.75 4.67 -8.95
N ILE A 112 1.58 4.10 -9.15
CA ILE A 112 1.35 2.66 -9.11
C ILE A 112 1.22 2.19 -10.55
N LEU A 113 1.93 1.11 -10.88
CA LEU A 113 1.80 0.39 -12.14
C LEU A 113 1.64 -1.08 -11.83
N ASN A 114 0.51 -1.66 -12.20
CA ASN A 114 0.21 -3.07 -11.96
C ASN A 114 -0.29 -3.76 -13.21
N GLU A 115 0.21 -4.97 -13.47
CA GLU A 115 -0.16 -5.79 -14.64
C GLU A 115 -0.66 -7.19 -14.25
N ALA A 116 -1.12 -7.37 -13.00
CA ALA A 116 -1.49 -8.67 -12.46
C ALA A 116 -2.88 -9.16 -12.92
N LEU A 117 -3.73 -8.26 -13.41
CA LEU A 117 -5.09 -8.60 -13.83
C LEU A 117 -5.14 -9.12 -15.26
N ILE A 118 -5.98 -10.13 -15.49
CA ILE A 118 -6.25 -10.73 -16.80
C ILE A 118 -7.73 -10.57 -17.12
N THR A 119 -8.06 -10.14 -18.33
CA THR A 119 -9.45 -10.03 -18.78
C THR A 119 -10.15 -11.38 -18.83
N GLY A 120 -11.41 -11.40 -18.39
CA GLY A 120 -12.24 -12.60 -18.29
C GLY A 120 -11.87 -13.53 -17.15
N ASN A 121 -10.81 -13.24 -16.38
CA ASN A 121 -10.42 -14.06 -15.24
C ASN A 121 -11.38 -13.87 -14.08
N ALA A 122 -12.05 -14.95 -13.67
CA ALA A 122 -12.94 -14.95 -12.52
C ALA A 122 -12.21 -15.03 -11.17
N LEU A 123 -10.94 -15.43 -11.17
CA LEU A 123 -10.16 -15.62 -9.96
C LEU A 123 -9.54 -14.30 -9.48
N PRO A 124 -9.74 -13.94 -8.20
CA PRO A 124 -8.98 -12.86 -7.59
C PRO A 124 -7.53 -13.31 -7.37
N ASN A 125 -6.59 -12.36 -7.47
CA ASN A 125 -5.18 -12.58 -7.16
C ASN A 125 -4.58 -13.84 -7.85
N GLY A 126 -4.97 -14.10 -9.10
CA GLY A 126 -4.50 -15.28 -9.86
C GLY A 126 -3.00 -15.28 -10.12
N GLY A 127 -2.36 -14.10 -10.15
CA GLY A 127 -0.91 -13.96 -10.23
C GLY A 127 -0.18 -14.12 -8.90
N PHE A 128 -0.87 -14.36 -7.78
CA PHE A 128 -0.28 -14.52 -6.44
C PHE A 128 0.63 -13.35 -6.03
N GLU A 129 0.16 -12.14 -6.28
CA GLU A 129 0.89 -10.90 -5.99
C GLU A 129 0.58 -10.36 -4.60
N ASP A 130 -0.65 -10.58 -4.14
CA ASP A 130 -1.19 -10.04 -2.89
C ASP A 130 -1.17 -11.09 -1.77
N TRP A 131 -0.62 -10.69 -0.62
CA TRP A 131 -0.34 -11.56 0.52
C TRP A 131 -0.45 -10.77 1.83
N ALA A 132 -1.51 -10.98 2.60
CA ALA A 132 -1.65 -10.48 3.98
C ALA A 132 -0.86 -11.32 4.99
N SER A 133 -0.50 -12.56 4.63
CA SER A 133 0.35 -13.48 5.41
C SER A 133 1.46 -14.04 4.52
N SER A 134 2.53 -14.59 5.10
CA SER A 134 3.57 -15.28 4.30
C SER A 134 3.18 -16.69 3.85
N SER A 135 2.08 -17.24 4.39
CA SER A 135 1.71 -18.65 4.27
C SER A 135 0.60 -18.94 3.27
N VAL A 136 -0.26 -17.95 2.95
CA VAL A 136 -1.38 -18.11 2.01
C VAL A 136 -1.58 -16.80 1.23
N PRO A 137 -1.69 -16.85 -0.12
CA PRO A 137 -2.08 -15.69 -0.92
C PRO A 137 -3.51 -15.23 -0.59
N ASP A 138 -3.77 -13.93 -0.74
CA ASP A 138 -5.10 -13.37 -0.47
C ASP A 138 -6.15 -13.96 -1.42
N HIS A 139 -7.33 -14.32 -0.89
CA HIS A 139 -8.45 -14.98 -1.58
C HIS A 139 -8.24 -16.43 -2.02
N TRP A 140 -7.19 -17.07 -1.50
CA TRP A 140 -6.94 -18.50 -1.67
C TRP A 140 -6.97 -19.20 -0.31
N VAL A 141 -7.27 -20.49 -0.33
CA VAL A 141 -7.33 -21.36 0.85
C VAL A 141 -6.40 -22.56 0.65
N LEU A 142 -5.78 -22.99 1.75
CA LEU A 142 -4.98 -24.20 1.81
C LEU A 142 -5.78 -25.33 2.47
N SER A 143 -5.56 -26.56 1.99
CA SER A 143 -5.93 -27.76 2.73
C SER A 143 -4.75 -28.23 3.62
N VAL A 144 -4.30 -29.48 3.47
CA VAL A 144 -3.21 -30.08 4.25
C VAL A 144 -1.81 -29.77 3.68
N ALA A 145 -1.73 -29.02 2.57
CA ALA A 145 -0.48 -28.52 2.01
C ALA A 145 0.00 -27.26 2.74
N THR A 146 1.26 -26.90 2.55
CA THR A 146 1.79 -25.58 2.94
C THR A 146 2.01 -24.72 1.70
N ALA A 147 1.84 -23.40 1.80
CA ALA A 147 2.29 -22.48 0.78
C ALA A 147 3.28 -21.44 1.33
N ALA A 148 4.11 -20.92 0.43
CA ALA A 148 5.02 -19.83 0.69
C ALA A 148 5.11 -18.90 -0.52
N LYS A 149 5.30 -17.61 -0.27
CA LYS A 149 5.58 -16.62 -1.31
C LYS A 149 7.00 -16.82 -1.83
N ASP A 150 7.16 -17.03 -3.14
CA ASP A 150 8.48 -17.14 -3.77
C ASP A 150 8.71 -15.99 -4.77
N THR A 151 9.71 -15.16 -4.50
CA THR A 151 10.10 -14.03 -5.39
C THR A 151 11.22 -14.41 -6.36
N GLY A 152 11.86 -15.56 -6.19
CA GLY A 152 12.97 -16.06 -7.00
C GLY A 152 12.51 -16.95 -8.17
N VAL A 153 11.59 -17.88 -7.92
CA VAL A 153 11.03 -18.80 -8.93
C VAL A 153 9.61 -18.36 -9.28
N LYS A 154 9.48 -17.52 -10.31
CA LYS A 154 8.21 -17.00 -10.80
C LYS A 154 8.13 -17.02 -12.32
N LYS A 155 6.92 -17.06 -12.88
CA LYS A 155 6.69 -16.98 -14.32
C LYS A 155 6.47 -15.53 -14.74
N TYR A 156 5.64 -14.79 -14.02
CA TYR A 156 5.36 -13.37 -14.25
C TYR A 156 5.40 -12.58 -12.94
N GLY A 157 5.23 -11.26 -13.04
CA GLY A 157 5.02 -10.40 -11.88
C GLY A 157 6.18 -10.39 -10.87
N ARG A 158 5.83 -10.25 -9.57
CA ARG A 158 6.79 -10.10 -8.47
C ARG A 158 6.97 -11.40 -7.69
N ALA A 159 5.96 -12.26 -7.66
CA ALA A 159 6.02 -13.51 -6.92
C ALA A 159 5.18 -14.61 -7.58
N ALA A 160 5.53 -15.85 -7.26
CA ALA A 160 4.68 -17.01 -7.45
C ALA A 160 4.36 -17.63 -6.08
N VAL A 161 3.46 -18.62 -6.07
CA VAL A 161 3.22 -19.44 -4.88
C VAL A 161 3.99 -20.75 -4.99
N ALA A 162 4.78 -21.06 -3.96
CA ALA A 162 5.39 -22.37 -3.76
C ALA A 162 4.47 -23.21 -2.86
N ILE A 163 3.93 -24.30 -3.40
CA ILE A 163 3.03 -25.23 -2.71
C ILE A 163 3.82 -26.51 -2.41
N THR A 164 3.88 -26.90 -1.14
CA THR A 164 4.53 -28.14 -0.70
C THR A 164 3.49 -29.14 -0.25
N GLY A 165 3.50 -30.33 -0.86
CA GLY A 165 2.63 -31.43 -0.47
C GLY A 165 2.90 -31.88 0.97
N GLY A 166 1.83 -32.07 1.74
CA GLY A 166 1.91 -32.60 3.11
C GLY A 166 2.02 -34.12 3.16
N ALA A 167 1.78 -34.72 4.33
CA ALA A 167 1.72 -36.18 4.50
C ALA A 167 0.59 -36.86 3.69
N SER A 168 -0.31 -36.07 3.11
CA SER A 168 -1.35 -36.48 2.17
C SER A 168 -1.47 -35.44 1.07
N ALA A 169 -2.11 -35.80 -0.05
CA ALA A 169 -2.36 -34.87 -1.15
C ALA A 169 -3.07 -33.62 -0.62
N GLY A 170 -2.45 -32.47 -0.83
CA GLY A 170 -3.00 -31.18 -0.45
C GLY A 170 -3.22 -30.30 -1.67
N TYR A 171 -3.82 -29.14 -1.45
CA TYR A 171 -4.11 -28.19 -2.50
C TYR A 171 -4.09 -26.75 -1.98
N LEU A 172 -3.85 -25.84 -2.91
CA LEU A 172 -4.20 -24.43 -2.83
C LEU A 172 -5.39 -24.19 -3.76
N GLY A 173 -6.44 -23.52 -3.31
CA GLY A 173 -7.61 -23.28 -4.15
C GLY A 173 -8.35 -21.98 -3.86
N SER A 174 -9.15 -21.53 -4.82
CA SER A 174 -10.16 -20.51 -4.61
C SER A 174 -11.53 -21.20 -4.58
N GLU A 175 -12.29 -20.99 -3.50
CA GLU A 175 -13.46 -21.82 -3.18
C GLU A 175 -14.70 -21.00 -2.81
N TYR A 176 -15.86 -21.55 -3.17
CA TYR A 176 -17.20 -21.16 -2.74
C TYR A 176 -17.91 -22.37 -2.12
N GLY A 177 -18.54 -22.17 -0.95
CA GLY A 177 -19.28 -23.20 -0.23
C GLY A 177 -18.91 -23.30 1.25
N THR A 178 -19.41 -24.34 1.92
CA THR A 178 -19.37 -24.50 3.38
C THR A 178 -18.05 -25.08 3.88
N GLY A 179 -17.03 -24.22 4.12
CA GLY A 179 -15.77 -24.74 4.66
C GLY A 179 -14.72 -23.80 5.26
N ALA A 180 -14.58 -22.52 4.89
CA ALA A 180 -13.55 -21.65 5.47
C ALA A 180 -13.82 -20.15 5.28
N ALA A 181 -13.26 -19.33 6.17
CA ALA A 181 -13.56 -17.91 6.39
C ALA A 181 -13.04 -16.92 5.32
N THR A 182 -12.80 -17.35 4.08
CA THR A 182 -12.49 -16.46 2.95
C THR A 182 -12.99 -17.11 1.66
N ILE A 183 -14.31 -17.01 1.46
CA ILE A 183 -15.02 -17.47 0.28
C ILE A 183 -14.94 -16.38 -0.77
N TRP A 184 -14.53 -16.71 -1.99
CA TRP A 184 -14.77 -15.81 -3.13
C TRP A 184 -16.21 -16.03 -3.60
N GLU A 185 -17.16 -15.31 -2.99
CA GLU A 185 -18.59 -15.55 -3.19
C GLU A 185 -19.03 -15.47 -4.65
N ASN A 186 -18.36 -14.64 -5.44
CA ASN A 186 -18.65 -14.43 -6.86
C ASN A 186 -18.34 -15.67 -7.73
N LEU A 187 -17.70 -16.73 -7.21
CA LEU A 187 -17.55 -17.98 -7.96
C LEU A 187 -18.91 -18.62 -8.30
N ILE A 188 -19.95 -18.40 -7.50
CA ILE A 188 -21.28 -18.95 -7.79
C ILE A 188 -21.86 -18.43 -9.12
N ASP A 189 -21.49 -17.22 -9.53
CA ASP A 189 -21.95 -16.60 -10.79
C ASP A 189 -21.43 -17.34 -12.04
N LEU A 190 -20.52 -18.30 -11.84
CA LEU A 190 -19.99 -19.15 -12.90
C LEU A 190 -20.86 -20.37 -13.20
N ALA A 191 -21.87 -20.64 -12.37
CA ALA A 191 -22.83 -21.74 -12.55
C ALA A 191 -23.44 -21.76 -13.96
N GLY A 192 -23.62 -22.96 -14.52
CA GLY A 192 -24.17 -23.16 -15.86
C GLY A 192 -23.25 -22.84 -17.05
N ASN A 193 -21.99 -22.44 -16.80
CA ASN A 193 -21.02 -22.16 -17.86
C ASN A 193 -20.02 -23.30 -18.07
N SER A 194 -19.45 -23.38 -19.27
CA SER A 194 -18.27 -24.21 -19.55
C SER A 194 -17.02 -23.38 -19.33
N LEU A 195 -16.23 -23.75 -18.33
CA LEU A 195 -15.10 -22.96 -17.86
C LEU A 195 -13.78 -23.63 -18.20
N ASP A 196 -12.78 -22.81 -18.51
CA ASP A 196 -11.38 -23.24 -18.63
C ASP A 196 -10.61 -22.75 -17.40
N PHE A 197 -10.03 -23.67 -16.64
CA PHE A 197 -9.08 -23.34 -15.57
C PHE A 197 -7.66 -23.63 -16.06
N GLU A 198 -6.84 -22.58 -16.10
CA GLU A 198 -5.47 -22.59 -16.62
C GLU A 198 -4.50 -22.03 -15.58
N VAL A 199 -3.34 -22.66 -15.41
CA VAL A 199 -2.29 -22.20 -14.48
C VAL A 199 -0.91 -22.58 -15.02
N TRP A 200 0.06 -21.67 -14.93
CA TRP A 200 1.46 -22.01 -15.16
C TRP A 200 2.01 -22.73 -13.93
N ILE A 201 2.52 -23.95 -14.14
CA ILE A 201 3.06 -24.78 -13.09
C ILE A 201 4.52 -25.10 -13.39
N LYS A 202 5.38 -25.10 -12.38
CA LYS A 202 6.75 -25.62 -12.47
C LYS A 202 7.01 -26.58 -11.32
N THR A 203 7.43 -27.79 -11.66
CA THR A 203 7.96 -28.76 -10.69
C THR A 203 8.92 -29.74 -11.36
N ASN A 204 9.90 -30.23 -10.59
CA ASN A 204 10.85 -31.25 -10.99
C ASN A 204 10.38 -32.69 -10.68
N THR A 205 9.13 -32.84 -10.21
CA THR A 205 8.55 -34.13 -9.83
C THR A 205 7.37 -34.45 -10.74
N ALA A 206 7.47 -35.54 -11.51
CA ALA A 206 6.38 -36.00 -12.35
C ALA A 206 5.21 -36.51 -11.50
N SER A 207 3.97 -36.39 -12.02
CA SER A 207 2.76 -36.84 -11.31
C SER A 207 2.57 -36.20 -9.92
N HIS A 208 3.10 -34.99 -9.73
CA HIS A 208 3.02 -34.27 -8.46
C HIS A 208 1.93 -33.20 -8.45
N ALA A 209 1.83 -32.45 -9.54
CA ALA A 209 0.93 -31.29 -9.64
C ALA A 209 -0.08 -31.46 -10.76
N ARG A 210 -1.33 -31.07 -10.50
CA ARG A 210 -2.42 -30.98 -11.49
C ARG A 210 -3.45 -29.96 -11.05
N LEU A 211 -4.35 -29.63 -11.97
CA LEU A 211 -5.47 -28.74 -11.72
C LEU A 211 -6.76 -29.53 -11.53
N GLN A 212 -7.68 -28.98 -10.72
CA GLN A 212 -9.01 -29.54 -10.55
C GLN A 212 -10.07 -28.45 -10.57
N ILE A 213 -11.20 -28.73 -11.21
CA ILE A 213 -12.46 -28.01 -11.02
C ILE A 213 -13.38 -28.95 -10.25
N VAL A 214 -13.81 -28.50 -9.08
CA VAL A 214 -14.69 -29.26 -8.17
C VAL A 214 -15.95 -28.47 -7.98
N ASP A 215 -17.10 -29.06 -8.27
CA ASP A 215 -18.41 -28.51 -7.91
C ASP A 215 -19.19 -29.51 -7.04
N SER A 216 -20.44 -29.19 -6.73
CA SER A 216 -21.32 -30.09 -5.97
C SER A 216 -21.60 -31.42 -6.67
N ASP A 217 -21.38 -31.50 -7.99
CA ASP A 217 -21.69 -32.67 -8.82
C ASP A 217 -20.45 -33.55 -9.04
N GLY A 218 -19.26 -33.03 -8.78
CA GLY A 218 -18.03 -33.81 -8.72
C GLY A 218 -16.78 -33.05 -9.16
N THR A 219 -15.76 -33.83 -9.51
CA THR A 219 -14.41 -33.31 -9.80
C THR A 219 -13.97 -33.66 -11.21
N THR A 220 -13.44 -32.69 -11.95
CA THR A 220 -12.67 -32.90 -13.18
C THR A 220 -11.23 -32.47 -12.95
N SER A 221 -10.26 -33.30 -13.36
CA SER A 221 -8.83 -33.01 -13.21
C SER A 221 -8.13 -32.84 -14.57
N SER A 222 -7.09 -32.02 -14.61
CA SER A 222 -6.14 -32.02 -15.73
C SER A 222 -5.24 -33.26 -15.71
N SER A 223 -4.47 -33.45 -16.77
CA SER A 223 -3.24 -34.24 -16.70
C SER A 223 -2.27 -33.67 -15.66
N TYR A 224 -1.39 -34.51 -15.13
CA TYR A 224 -0.30 -34.06 -14.27
C TYR A 224 0.78 -33.32 -15.06
N HIS A 225 1.46 -32.41 -14.37
CA HIS A 225 2.73 -31.83 -14.81
C HIS A 225 3.75 -32.94 -15.13
N THR A 226 4.49 -32.75 -16.21
CA THR A 226 5.48 -33.72 -16.72
C THR A 226 6.66 -33.96 -15.78
N GLY A 227 6.95 -32.99 -14.90
CA GLY A 227 8.04 -33.06 -13.91
C GLY A 227 9.39 -32.62 -14.46
N GLY A 228 9.43 -31.97 -15.63
CA GLY A 228 10.68 -31.58 -16.30
C GLY A 228 11.40 -30.35 -15.74
N ASP A 229 10.98 -29.81 -14.58
CA ASP A 229 11.50 -28.56 -14.00
C ASP A 229 11.41 -27.33 -14.91
N LEU A 230 10.48 -27.34 -15.86
CA LEU A 230 10.14 -26.18 -16.68
C LEU A 230 8.74 -25.69 -16.33
N TRP A 231 8.44 -24.45 -16.72
CA TRP A 231 7.08 -23.95 -16.65
C TRP A 231 6.24 -24.61 -17.74
N GLU A 232 5.17 -25.30 -17.34
CA GLU A 232 4.19 -25.93 -18.20
C GLU A 232 2.81 -25.33 -17.91
N LEU A 233 2.09 -24.93 -18.96
CA LEU A 233 0.71 -24.46 -18.81
C LEU A 233 -0.21 -25.67 -18.69
N LEU A 234 -0.79 -25.88 -17.51
CA LEU A 234 -1.82 -26.90 -17.31
C LEU A 234 -3.20 -26.29 -17.56
N LYS A 235 -4.10 -27.12 -18.10
CA LYS A 235 -5.49 -26.75 -18.39
C LYS A 235 -6.45 -27.87 -18.04
N VAL A 236 -7.60 -27.51 -17.48
CA VAL A 236 -8.77 -28.38 -17.33
C VAL A 236 -10.03 -27.62 -17.72
N THR A 237 -10.94 -28.31 -18.41
CA THR A 237 -12.24 -27.75 -18.82
C THR A 237 -13.36 -28.54 -18.16
N ARG A 238 -14.35 -27.85 -17.60
CA ARG A 238 -15.55 -28.46 -17.02
C ARG A 238 -16.78 -27.60 -17.29
N SER A 239 -17.89 -28.23 -17.62
CA SER A 239 -19.22 -27.60 -17.58
C SER A 239 -19.72 -27.64 -16.15
N VAL A 240 -19.86 -26.47 -15.52
CA VAL A 240 -20.36 -26.35 -14.16
C VAL A 240 -21.88 -26.42 -14.19
N ALA A 241 -22.47 -27.17 -13.27
CA ALA A 241 -23.92 -27.28 -13.19
C ALA A 241 -24.60 -25.94 -12.88
N VAL A 242 -25.90 -25.82 -13.21
CA VAL A 242 -26.68 -24.59 -12.99
C VAL A 242 -27.03 -24.37 -11.52
N ASP A 243 -27.16 -25.45 -10.74
CA ASP A 243 -27.61 -25.44 -9.34
C ASP A 243 -26.48 -25.85 -8.38
N VAL A 244 -25.26 -25.36 -8.61
CA VAL A 244 -24.12 -25.72 -7.75
C VAL A 244 -24.22 -25.09 -6.37
N THR A 245 -23.99 -25.89 -5.33
CA THR A 245 -23.92 -25.39 -3.94
C THR A 245 -22.49 -25.11 -3.47
N SER A 246 -21.51 -25.55 -4.26
CA SER A 246 -20.09 -25.33 -4.03
C SER A 246 -19.34 -25.32 -5.35
N LEU A 247 -18.29 -24.53 -5.44
CA LEU A 247 -17.39 -24.49 -6.59
C LEU A 247 -15.97 -24.17 -6.12
N ALA A 248 -14.99 -24.93 -6.59
CA ALA A 248 -13.58 -24.75 -6.24
C ALA A 248 -12.66 -24.99 -7.44
N PHE A 249 -11.64 -24.15 -7.53
CA PHE A 249 -10.55 -24.27 -8.49
C PHE A 249 -9.27 -24.56 -7.71
N ARG A 250 -8.70 -25.75 -7.89
CA ARG A 250 -7.62 -26.26 -7.03
C ARG A 250 -6.36 -26.58 -7.82
N ILE A 251 -5.22 -26.21 -7.24
CA ILE A 251 -3.88 -26.61 -7.65
C ILE A 251 -3.42 -27.64 -6.63
N THR A 252 -3.29 -28.90 -7.05
CA THR A 252 -2.96 -29.99 -6.13
C THR A 252 -1.46 -30.23 -6.08
N ALA A 253 -0.98 -30.68 -4.91
CA ALA A 253 0.37 -31.12 -4.66
C ALA A 253 0.30 -32.49 -3.97
N ASP A 254 0.47 -33.55 -4.77
CA ASP A 254 0.07 -34.92 -4.39
C ASP A 254 1.24 -35.73 -3.75
N VAL A 255 2.48 -35.23 -3.83
CA VAL A 255 3.69 -35.92 -3.35
C VAL A 255 4.27 -35.18 -2.16
N ASN A 256 4.42 -35.90 -1.04
CA ASN A 256 4.91 -35.35 0.22
C ASN A 256 6.32 -34.76 0.08
N THR A 257 6.57 -33.62 0.70
CA THR A 257 7.86 -32.89 0.74
C THR A 257 8.37 -32.36 -0.60
N LYS A 258 7.59 -32.49 -1.67
CA LYS A 258 7.91 -31.91 -2.98
C LYS A 258 7.20 -30.58 -3.16
N VAL A 259 7.90 -29.68 -3.86
CA VAL A 259 7.46 -28.31 -4.11
C VAL A 259 6.96 -28.20 -5.54
N THR A 260 5.85 -27.52 -5.69
CA THR A 260 5.28 -27.08 -6.96
C THR A 260 5.15 -25.57 -6.92
N TYR A 261 5.70 -24.88 -7.92
CA TYR A 261 5.49 -23.45 -8.11
C TYR A 261 4.29 -23.25 -9.03
N ALA A 262 3.39 -22.35 -8.66
CA ALA A 262 2.25 -21.98 -9.47
C ALA A 262 2.18 -20.47 -9.66
N ASP A 263 1.76 -20.06 -10.86
CA ASP A 263 1.67 -18.66 -11.23
C ASP A 263 0.57 -18.44 -12.28
N HIS A 264 0.02 -17.23 -12.32
CA HIS A 264 -0.87 -16.72 -13.36
C HIS A 264 -2.13 -17.60 -13.56
N ALA A 265 -2.71 -18.04 -12.44
CA ALA A 265 -3.93 -18.84 -12.39
C ALA A 265 -5.14 -18.06 -12.90
N ARG A 266 -5.94 -18.69 -13.75
CA ARG A 266 -7.08 -18.03 -14.39
C ARG A 266 -8.23 -18.96 -14.73
N VAL A 267 -9.45 -18.46 -14.51
CA VAL A 267 -10.70 -19.10 -14.93
C VAL A 267 -11.35 -18.25 -16.00
N LEU A 268 -11.41 -18.81 -17.21
CA LEU A 268 -11.83 -18.10 -18.43
C LEU A 268 -13.08 -18.75 -19.02
N ASN A 269 -13.62 -18.12 -20.07
CA ASN A 269 -14.97 -18.36 -20.60
C ASN A 269 -16.07 -18.04 -19.58
N SER A 270 -15.72 -17.29 -18.53
CA SER A 270 -16.66 -16.74 -17.57
C SER A 270 -17.33 -15.48 -18.14
N ARG A 271 -18.51 -15.11 -17.65
CA ARG A 271 -19.15 -13.83 -18.03
C ARG A 271 -18.71 -12.68 -17.14
N VAL A 272 -17.52 -12.76 -16.54
CA VAL A 272 -17.05 -11.82 -15.54
C VAL A 272 -16.76 -10.45 -16.14
N THR A 273 -17.34 -9.43 -15.52
CA THR A 273 -17.11 -8.01 -15.82
C THR A 273 -16.54 -7.26 -14.63
N GLU A 274 -16.39 -7.92 -13.48
CA GLU A 274 -15.91 -7.35 -12.22
C GLU A 274 -14.60 -8.02 -11.80
N TYR A 275 -13.65 -7.22 -11.36
CA TYR A 275 -12.31 -7.66 -11.00
C TYR A 275 -11.94 -7.12 -9.63
N VAL A 276 -11.35 -7.95 -8.77
CA VAL A 276 -10.74 -7.45 -7.53
C VAL A 276 -9.53 -6.60 -7.88
N LEU A 277 -9.48 -5.39 -7.35
CA LEU A 277 -8.32 -4.54 -7.50
C LEU A 277 -7.16 -5.06 -6.66
N PRO A 278 -5.92 -5.03 -7.19
CA PRO A 278 -4.73 -5.40 -6.42
C PRO A 278 -4.61 -4.59 -5.13
N ALA A 279 -4.01 -5.18 -4.08
CA ALA A 279 -3.97 -4.60 -2.74
C ALA A 279 -3.36 -3.18 -2.69
N GLU A 280 -2.43 -2.87 -3.59
CA GLU A 280 -1.81 -1.55 -3.74
C GLU A 280 -2.79 -0.43 -4.18
N PHE A 281 -3.96 -0.76 -4.74
CA PHE A 281 -5.01 0.21 -5.07
C PHE A 281 -6.04 0.39 -3.95
N THR A 282 -5.92 -0.27 -2.80
CA THR A 282 -6.89 -0.14 -1.69
C THR A 282 -6.87 1.23 -1.03
N LEU A 283 -5.71 1.89 -1.00
CA LEU A 283 -5.50 3.26 -0.51
C LEU A 283 -5.27 4.27 -1.65
N GLY A 284 -5.29 3.79 -2.90
CA GLY A 284 -4.94 4.56 -4.08
C GLY A 284 -6.10 4.73 -5.05
N ASP A 285 -5.93 5.65 -5.98
CA ASP A 285 -6.87 5.84 -7.08
C ASP A 285 -6.39 5.11 -8.33
N VAL A 286 -7.27 4.37 -9.00
CA VAL A 286 -7.06 3.96 -10.39
C VAL A 286 -7.27 5.17 -11.30
N LYS A 287 -6.24 5.56 -12.07
CA LYS A 287 -6.30 6.69 -13.01
C LYS A 287 -6.56 6.25 -14.43
N ASN A 288 -5.77 5.28 -14.91
CA ASN A 288 -5.89 4.75 -16.26
C ASN A 288 -5.93 3.23 -16.21
N VAL A 289 -6.66 2.66 -17.16
CA VAL A 289 -6.70 1.22 -17.37
C VAL A 289 -6.44 0.97 -18.85
N TYR A 290 -5.47 0.10 -19.11
CA TYR A 290 -5.09 -0.30 -20.45
C TYR A 290 -5.30 -1.80 -20.58
N ILE A 291 -5.74 -2.21 -21.77
CA ILE A 291 -5.84 -3.63 -22.12
C ILE A 291 -4.86 -3.87 -23.26
N GLN A 292 -4.16 -4.99 -23.18
CA GLN A 292 -3.29 -5.45 -24.25
C GLN A 292 -4.10 -5.55 -25.57
N ASN A 293 -3.59 -4.96 -26.65
CA ASN A 293 -4.33 -4.83 -27.91
C ASN A 293 -4.11 -5.98 -28.90
N GLY A 294 -3.19 -6.90 -28.60
CA GLY A 294 -2.81 -7.98 -29.50
C GLY A 294 -1.98 -9.06 -28.80
N ALA A 295 -1.78 -10.16 -29.52
CA ALA A 295 -0.84 -11.22 -29.18
C ALA A 295 0.16 -11.38 -30.31
N ALA A 296 1.37 -11.87 -30.04
CA ALA A 296 2.17 -12.47 -31.09
C ALA A 296 1.38 -13.63 -31.72
N PRO A 297 1.77 -14.10 -32.92
CA PRO A 297 1.29 -15.39 -33.39
C PRO A 297 1.49 -16.43 -32.27
N LEU A 298 0.38 -16.86 -31.67
CA LEU A 298 0.38 -17.73 -30.50
C LEU A 298 1.00 -19.07 -30.92
N THR A 299 2.13 -19.43 -30.32
CA THR A 299 2.74 -20.74 -30.55
C THR A 299 2.10 -21.76 -29.61
N GLY A 300 1.04 -22.43 -30.08
CA GLY A 300 0.38 -23.50 -29.33
C GLY A 300 -0.77 -23.02 -28.44
N ASN A 301 -0.77 -23.45 -27.16
CA ASN A 301 -1.88 -23.25 -26.20
C ASN A 301 -1.82 -21.94 -25.41
N GLU A 302 -0.94 -21.02 -25.79
CA GLU A 302 -0.73 -19.76 -25.06
C GLU A 302 -1.86 -18.76 -25.33
N ARG A 303 -2.11 -17.87 -24.37
CA ARG A 303 -3.04 -16.75 -24.53
C ARG A 303 -2.28 -15.43 -24.72
N PRO A 304 -2.93 -14.37 -25.23
CA PRO A 304 -2.30 -13.04 -25.34
C PRO A 304 -1.59 -12.60 -24.05
N CYS A 305 -2.18 -12.88 -22.89
CA CYS A 305 -1.61 -12.55 -21.58
C CYS A 305 -0.29 -13.27 -21.25
N ASP A 306 0.02 -14.40 -21.90
CA ASP A 306 1.25 -15.16 -21.65
C ASP A 306 2.46 -14.57 -22.40
N ASP A 307 2.21 -13.69 -23.36
CA ASP A 307 3.26 -13.07 -24.15
C ASP A 307 3.87 -11.84 -23.43
N SER A 308 5.18 -11.67 -23.56
CA SER A 308 5.94 -10.54 -23.02
C SER A 308 6.48 -9.68 -24.16
N GLY A 309 5.92 -8.48 -24.36
CA GLY A 309 6.45 -7.54 -25.37
C GLY A 309 5.47 -6.58 -26.02
N TRP A 310 4.21 -6.55 -25.61
CA TRP A 310 3.17 -5.84 -26.35
C TRP A 310 2.92 -4.40 -25.91
N VAL A 311 2.41 -3.63 -26.87
CA VAL A 311 1.90 -2.29 -26.66
C VAL A 311 0.54 -2.40 -25.96
N TYR A 312 0.38 -1.63 -24.89
CA TYR A 312 -0.90 -1.46 -24.23
C TYR A 312 -1.66 -0.34 -24.93
N GLU A 313 -2.89 -0.60 -25.39
CA GLU A 313 -3.75 0.48 -25.86
C GLU A 313 -4.58 1.01 -24.69
N PRO A 314 -4.74 2.34 -24.59
CA PRO A 314 -5.70 2.89 -23.65
C PRO A 314 -7.06 2.29 -23.96
N THR A 315 -7.79 1.85 -22.94
CA THR A 315 -9.19 1.48 -23.12
C THR A 315 -9.99 2.75 -23.43
N LEU A 316 -9.98 3.17 -24.70
CA LEU A 316 -10.70 4.35 -25.18
C LEU A 316 -12.22 4.19 -25.09
N TRP A 317 -12.71 3.01 -24.70
CA TRP A 317 -14.10 2.64 -24.89
C TRP A 317 -14.99 2.96 -23.68
N VAL A 318 -14.57 2.76 -22.42
CA VAL A 318 -15.35 3.16 -21.23
C VAL A 318 -14.44 3.24 -19.99
N LYS A 319 -14.51 4.33 -19.23
CA LYS A 319 -13.84 4.40 -17.91
C LYS A 319 -14.44 3.34 -16.97
N PRO A 320 -13.63 2.43 -16.40
CA PRO A 320 -14.15 1.43 -15.48
C PRO A 320 -14.72 2.09 -14.23
N LYS A 321 -15.75 1.48 -13.66
CA LYS A 321 -16.32 1.93 -12.38
C LYS A 321 -15.63 1.19 -11.25
N VAL A 322 -15.06 1.94 -10.32
CA VAL A 322 -14.46 1.40 -9.10
C VAL A 322 -15.45 1.57 -7.96
N ARG A 323 -15.69 0.50 -7.20
CA ARG A 323 -16.57 0.48 -6.01
C ARG A 323 -15.98 -0.38 -4.92
N TYR A 324 -16.24 -0.03 -3.67
CA TYR A 324 -15.99 -0.94 -2.55
C TYR A 324 -17.18 -1.88 -2.38
N ASP A 325 -16.93 -3.17 -2.14
CA ASP A 325 -17.97 -4.16 -1.80
C ASP A 325 -17.85 -4.53 -0.33
N ASP A 326 -18.78 -4.04 0.49
CA ASP A 326 -18.77 -4.24 1.94
C ASP A 326 -18.89 -5.72 2.34
N ARG A 327 -19.52 -6.56 1.50
CA ARG A 327 -19.69 -7.99 1.80
C ARG A 327 -18.36 -8.73 1.71
N LEU A 328 -17.57 -8.36 0.70
CA LEU A 328 -16.30 -9.01 0.38
C LEU A 328 -15.11 -8.31 1.04
N GLY A 329 -15.29 -7.07 1.51
CA GLY A 329 -14.22 -6.26 2.09
C GLY A 329 -13.17 -5.81 1.07
N VAL A 330 -13.49 -5.81 -0.22
CA VAL A 330 -12.54 -5.52 -1.32
C VAL A 330 -13.00 -4.39 -2.21
N TRP A 331 -12.04 -3.79 -2.92
CA TRP A 331 -12.32 -2.89 -4.01
C TRP A 331 -12.49 -3.65 -5.32
N LEU A 332 -13.59 -3.38 -6.02
CA LEU A 332 -13.92 -3.97 -7.31
C LEU A 332 -13.83 -2.93 -8.42
N MET A 333 -13.29 -3.36 -9.55
CA MET A 333 -13.31 -2.64 -10.81
C MET A 333 -14.27 -3.34 -11.77
N SER A 334 -15.21 -2.61 -12.35
CA SER A 334 -16.21 -3.14 -13.27
C SER A 334 -16.20 -2.44 -14.63
N PHE A 335 -16.42 -3.20 -15.69
CA PHE A 335 -16.60 -2.68 -17.05
C PHE A 335 -18.07 -2.80 -17.46
N SER A 336 -18.60 -1.79 -18.16
CA SER A 336 -19.96 -1.86 -18.70
C SER A 336 -20.09 -2.79 -19.90
N LYS A 337 -18.97 -3.12 -20.56
CA LYS A 337 -18.89 -4.10 -21.64
C LYS A 337 -17.80 -5.10 -21.29
N ARG A 338 -18.10 -6.39 -21.45
CA ARG A 338 -17.14 -7.46 -21.22
C ARG A 338 -15.93 -7.32 -22.17
N PRO A 339 -14.70 -7.24 -21.65
CA PRO A 339 -13.50 -7.32 -22.47
C PRO A 339 -13.30 -8.76 -22.97
N SER A 340 -12.63 -8.94 -24.10
CA SER A 340 -12.24 -10.27 -24.59
C SER A 340 -11.36 -10.98 -23.56
N ASP A 341 -11.52 -12.29 -23.38
CA ASP A 341 -10.79 -13.06 -22.37
C ASP A 341 -9.30 -13.22 -22.72
N GLY A 342 -8.46 -13.33 -21.70
CA GLY A 342 -7.06 -13.74 -21.85
C GLY A 342 -6.08 -12.65 -22.27
N TYR A 343 -6.40 -11.38 -22.02
CA TYR A 343 -5.51 -10.23 -22.24
C TYR A 343 -5.04 -9.64 -20.92
N LYS A 344 -3.79 -9.15 -20.86
CA LYS A 344 -3.30 -8.43 -19.69
C LYS A 344 -3.98 -7.08 -19.55
N MET A 345 -4.31 -6.72 -18.32
CA MET A 345 -4.72 -5.39 -17.92
C MET A 345 -3.57 -4.69 -17.22
N ARG A 346 -3.25 -3.48 -17.68
CA ARG A 346 -2.35 -2.56 -16.98
C ARG A 346 -3.17 -1.52 -16.26
N LEU A 347 -3.02 -1.43 -14.95
CA LEU A 347 -3.59 -0.40 -14.11
C LEU A 347 -2.51 0.63 -13.80
N GLU A 348 -2.81 1.90 -14.06
CA GLU A 348 -2.01 3.01 -13.57
C GLU A 348 -2.81 3.75 -12.52
N GLY A 349 -2.16 4.02 -11.39
CA GLY A 349 -2.79 4.73 -10.29
C GLY A 349 -1.84 5.59 -9.49
N ARG A 350 -2.39 6.06 -8.38
CA ARG A 350 -1.69 6.93 -7.43
C ARG A 350 -2.01 6.47 -6.04
N GLU A 351 -1.01 6.34 -5.19
CA GLU A 351 -1.24 6.17 -3.74
C GLU A 351 -0.55 7.28 -2.97
N PRO A 352 -1.10 7.64 -1.79
CA PRO A 352 -0.44 8.54 -0.88
C PRO A 352 0.98 8.06 -0.57
N GLN A 353 1.91 9.00 -0.49
CA GLN A 353 3.23 8.70 0.06
C GLN A 353 3.05 8.20 1.51
N THR A 354 3.85 7.21 1.91
CA THR A 354 3.74 6.61 3.24
C THR A 354 3.85 7.68 4.33
N LYS A 355 2.95 7.62 5.32
CA LYS A 355 3.04 8.51 6.49
C LYS A 355 4.36 8.25 7.21
N LEU A 356 4.94 9.29 7.79
CA LEU A 356 6.07 9.12 8.71
C LEU A 356 5.59 8.34 9.93
N THR A 357 6.07 7.10 10.07
CA THR A 357 5.88 6.29 11.29
C THR A 357 7.08 6.50 12.22
N THR A 358 7.01 5.93 13.42
CA THR A 358 8.15 5.88 14.35
C THR A 358 9.24 4.90 13.92
N ASP A 359 9.01 4.12 12.85
CA ASP A 359 9.99 3.17 12.33
C ASP A 359 11.08 3.88 11.53
N SER A 360 12.29 3.38 11.66
CA SER A 360 13.50 3.87 10.97
C SER A 360 13.52 3.60 9.47
N ASP A 361 12.42 3.12 8.90
CA ASP A 361 12.37 2.70 7.51
C ASP A 361 12.27 3.91 6.56
N THR A 362 12.99 3.76 5.46
CA THR A 362 13.24 4.80 4.46
C THR A 362 11.93 5.34 3.90
N VAL A 363 11.69 6.63 4.12
CA VAL A 363 10.59 7.35 3.46
C VAL A 363 10.86 7.31 1.96
N ALA A 364 9.93 6.75 1.17
CA ALA A 364 10.06 6.57 -0.28
C ALA A 364 9.93 7.89 -1.08
N LEU A 365 10.41 9.00 -0.51
CA LEU A 365 10.33 10.33 -1.10
C LEU A 365 11.62 10.63 -1.87
N THR A 366 11.48 10.91 -3.16
CA THR A 366 12.58 11.43 -3.98
C THR A 366 12.95 12.85 -3.52
N GLU A 367 14.16 13.29 -3.84
CA GLU A 367 14.62 14.65 -3.51
C GLU A 367 13.65 15.74 -4.05
N THR A 368 13.08 15.53 -5.24
CA THR A 368 12.06 16.41 -5.82
C THR A 368 10.79 16.47 -4.97
N HIS A 369 10.31 15.33 -4.46
CA HIS A 369 9.13 15.29 -3.59
C HIS A 369 9.43 15.94 -2.22
N LEU A 370 10.62 15.71 -1.67
CA LEU A 370 11.06 16.37 -0.43
C LEU A 370 11.13 17.89 -0.58
N ASN A 371 11.62 18.38 -1.72
CA ASN A 371 11.69 19.80 -2.02
C ASN A 371 10.31 20.47 -2.10
N LEU A 372 9.26 19.73 -2.48
CA LEU A 372 7.87 20.21 -2.41
C LEU A 372 7.29 20.10 -1.00
N LEU A 373 7.55 18.99 -0.32
CA LEU A 373 6.95 18.68 0.98
C LEU A 373 7.44 19.62 2.08
N TYR A 374 8.75 19.85 2.18
CA TYR A 374 9.33 20.68 3.23
C TYR A 374 8.78 22.11 3.30
N PRO A 375 8.74 22.90 2.21
CA PRO A 375 8.17 24.24 2.28
C PRO A 375 6.68 24.21 2.60
N TYR A 376 5.92 23.21 2.16
CA TYR A 376 4.49 23.13 2.50
C TYR A 376 4.26 22.73 3.96
N ALA A 377 5.02 21.76 4.48
CA ALA A 377 4.98 21.40 5.90
C ALA A 377 5.39 22.58 6.79
N ALA A 378 6.39 23.37 6.39
CA ALA A 378 6.77 24.59 7.08
C ALA A 378 5.65 25.65 7.02
N TYR A 379 4.96 25.79 5.88
CA TYR A 379 3.78 26.65 5.77
C TYR A 379 2.69 26.24 6.78
N VAL A 380 2.28 24.97 6.77
CA VAL A 380 1.24 24.44 7.68
C VAL A 380 1.66 24.64 9.15
N LEU A 381 2.92 24.38 9.47
CA LEU A 381 3.46 24.59 10.81
C LEU A 381 3.40 26.07 11.22
N PHE A 382 3.88 26.98 10.37
CA PHE A 382 3.92 28.40 10.69
C PHE A 382 2.52 29.03 10.71
N GLU A 383 1.61 28.58 9.86
CA GLU A 383 0.21 29.01 9.89
C GLU A 383 -0.46 28.58 11.21
N ALA A 384 -0.29 27.32 11.62
CA ALA A 384 -0.80 26.83 12.91
C ALA A 384 -0.16 27.56 14.11
N LEU A 385 1.07 28.05 13.96
CA LEU A 385 1.77 28.87 14.93
C LEU A 385 1.51 30.39 14.78
N GLY A 386 0.55 30.81 13.94
CA GLY A 386 0.20 32.22 13.74
C GLY A 386 1.31 33.09 13.09
N ARG A 387 2.36 32.47 12.54
CA ARG A 387 3.49 33.12 11.86
C ARG A 387 3.18 33.36 10.39
N ILE A 388 2.23 34.27 10.15
CA ILE A 388 1.63 34.49 8.83
C ILE A 388 2.70 34.88 7.79
N ASN A 389 3.64 35.76 8.14
CA ASN A 389 4.66 36.22 7.18
C ASN A 389 5.57 35.07 6.73
N GLU A 390 6.05 34.26 7.66
CA GLU A 390 6.89 33.09 7.38
C GLU A 390 6.09 32.01 6.66
N ALA A 391 4.85 31.76 7.08
CA ALA A 391 3.92 30.87 6.39
C ALA A 391 3.77 31.27 4.91
N GLN A 392 3.55 32.56 4.63
CA GLN A 392 3.43 33.05 3.25
C GLN A 392 4.74 32.93 2.44
N GLN A 393 5.91 33.16 3.05
CA GLN A 393 7.20 32.93 2.39
C GLN A 393 7.37 31.45 1.98
N HIS A 394 7.02 30.55 2.89
CA HIS A 394 7.08 29.11 2.64
C HIS A 394 6.05 28.65 1.60
N LEU A 395 4.83 29.19 1.63
CA LEU A 395 3.81 28.94 0.61
C LEU A 395 4.25 29.44 -0.77
N ALA A 396 4.87 30.62 -0.85
CA ALA A 396 5.41 31.16 -2.09
C ALA A 396 6.52 30.25 -2.66
N LYS A 397 7.43 29.77 -1.79
CA LYS A 397 8.47 28.80 -2.18
C LYS A 397 7.86 27.50 -2.68
N TYR A 398 6.85 26.96 -2.00
CA TYR A 398 6.12 25.78 -2.46
C TYR A 398 5.50 26.02 -3.85
N LYS A 399 4.76 27.13 -4.06
CA LYS A 399 4.12 27.45 -5.35
C LYS A 399 5.16 27.55 -6.48
N ALA A 400 6.30 28.17 -6.22
CA ALA A 400 7.38 28.31 -7.19
C ALA A 400 8.05 26.98 -7.56
N LEU A 401 8.10 26.02 -6.65
CA LEU A 401 8.59 24.67 -6.91
C LEU A 401 7.52 23.80 -7.59
N ALA A 402 6.27 23.90 -7.13
CA ALA A 402 5.14 23.14 -7.68
C ALA A 402 4.89 23.47 -9.15
N SER A 403 5.08 24.72 -9.58
CA SER A 403 4.98 25.10 -10.99
C SER A 403 6.09 24.51 -11.87
N ARG A 404 7.23 24.11 -11.28
CA ARG A 404 8.31 23.42 -11.99
C ARG A 404 8.10 21.90 -12.07
N VAL A 405 7.37 21.34 -11.10
CA VAL A 405 7.08 19.89 -11.03
C VAL A 405 5.82 19.52 -11.81
N ALA A 406 4.94 20.49 -12.12
CA ALA A 406 3.93 20.31 -13.16
C ALA A 406 4.65 19.90 -14.46
N MET A 407 4.74 18.59 -14.69
CA MET A 407 5.44 18.03 -15.85
C MET A 407 4.88 18.71 -17.10
N PRO A 408 5.73 19.03 -18.09
CA PRO A 408 5.22 19.36 -19.41
C PRO A 408 4.25 18.25 -19.79
N ALA A 409 3.02 18.58 -20.17
CA ALA A 409 2.15 17.62 -20.82
C ALA A 409 2.98 17.03 -21.95
N ILE A 410 3.41 15.78 -21.83
CA ILE A 410 4.09 15.09 -22.93
C ILE A 410 3.01 15.04 -23.99
N PRO A 411 3.10 15.81 -25.08
CA PRO A 411 2.10 15.70 -26.12
C PRO A 411 2.18 14.26 -26.60
N CYS A 412 1.05 13.57 -26.60
CA CYS A 412 0.91 12.17 -27.02
C CYS A 412 1.43 11.93 -28.47
N SER A 413 1.78 13.01 -29.20
CA SER A 413 2.36 12.98 -30.54
C SER A 413 3.88 12.87 -30.64
N ALA A 414 4.65 12.87 -29.54
CA ALA A 414 6.12 13.01 -29.61
C ALA A 414 6.94 11.69 -29.54
N ILE A 415 6.29 10.52 -29.44
CA ILE A 415 7.00 9.22 -29.41
C ILE A 415 6.51 8.37 -30.57
N PHE A 416 6.86 8.70 -31.82
CA PHE A 416 7.01 7.72 -32.92
C PHE A 416 7.65 8.40 -34.14
N PRO A 417 8.96 8.23 -34.39
CA PRO A 417 9.52 8.46 -35.71
C PRO A 417 9.32 7.18 -36.53
N TRP A 418 8.18 7.02 -37.18
CA TRP A 418 8.04 5.99 -38.21
C TRP A 418 8.82 6.44 -39.46
N GLY A 419 10.09 6.05 -39.51
CA GLY A 419 10.81 5.87 -40.76
C GLY A 419 10.24 4.65 -41.46
N ARG A 420 9.69 4.86 -42.66
CA ARG A 420 9.35 3.82 -43.62
C ARG A 420 10.60 3.02 -43.99
N TRP A 421 10.51 1.70 -43.92
CA TRP A 421 11.19 0.76 -44.81
C TRP A 421 10.17 -0.28 -45.25
#